data_AF-A0A0M0GSZ1-F1
#
_entry.id   AF-A0A0M0GSZ1-F1
#
_cell.length_a   1.000
_cell.length_b   1.000
_cell.length_c   1.000
_cell.angle_alpha   90.00
_cell.angle_beta   90.00
_cell.angle_gamma   90.00
#
_symmetry.space_group_name_H-M   'P 1'
#
loop_
_entity.id
_entity.type
_entity.pdbx_description
1 polymer ?
#
loop_
_entity_poly.entity_id
_entity_poly.type
_entity_poly.pdbx_seq_one_letter_code
_entity_poly.pdbx_strand_id
1 'polypeptide(L)'
;MLPEHYCDYLLNLYTKGGSESVSSRGYTHLAAAALTLGLTVFVIYFTEMSPLLQTAILAVFVVFLVVMAIHYSKKGISTLFVYVVAALILLFMTVHIVDAFFEGKRGVLMPLLYLHCFVWSVTGFGRKILPFSIGGTLGAILLTIYIVI
;
A
#
# COMPACT_ATOMS: atom_id res chain seq x y z
N MET A 1 17.07 49.11 -27.61
CA MET A 1 15.93 48.17 -27.76
C MET A 1 16.47 46.78 -27.49
N LEU A 2 15.88 46.05 -26.54
CA LEU A 2 16.28 44.67 -26.27
C LEU A 2 15.81 43.77 -27.44
N PRO A 3 16.59 42.77 -27.86
CA PRO A 3 16.21 41.85 -28.93
C PRO A 3 14.90 41.10 -28.59
N GLU A 4 14.01 40.92 -29.59
CA GLU A 4 12.67 40.33 -29.40
C GLU A 4 12.70 38.96 -28.71
N HIS A 5 13.70 38.13 -29.04
CA HIS A 5 13.89 36.81 -28.43
C HIS A 5 14.07 36.85 -26.91
N TYR A 6 14.63 37.94 -26.37
CA TYR A 6 14.80 38.11 -24.92
C TYR A 6 13.48 38.51 -24.24
N CYS A 7 12.63 39.25 -24.97
CA CYS A 7 11.30 39.60 -24.52
C CYS A 7 10.40 38.37 -24.46
N ASP A 8 10.43 37.53 -25.51
CA ASP A 8 9.68 36.27 -25.55
C ASP A 8 10.12 35.28 -24.46
N TYR A 9 11.42 35.21 -24.18
CA TYR A 9 11.95 34.39 -23.09
C TYR A 9 11.42 34.84 -21.72
N LEU A 10 11.47 36.15 -21.44
CA LEU A 10 10.96 36.71 -20.18
C LEU A 10 9.44 36.63 -20.08
N LEU A 11 8.72 36.83 -21.19
CA LEU A 11 7.28 36.68 -21.28
C LEU A 11 6.91 35.23 -20.94
N ASN A 12 7.55 34.24 -21.58
CA ASN A 12 7.32 32.82 -21.27
C ASN A 12 7.65 32.47 -19.81
N LEU A 13 8.68 33.09 -19.22
CA LEU A 13 9.04 32.86 -17.82
C LEU A 13 7.98 33.41 -16.85
N TYR A 14 7.46 34.61 -17.13
CA TYR A 14 6.43 35.25 -16.30
C TYR A 14 5.02 34.69 -16.55
N THR A 15 4.71 34.26 -17.78
CA THR A 15 3.42 33.66 -18.13
C THR A 15 3.32 32.19 -17.73
N LYS A 16 4.44 31.43 -17.69
CA LYS A 16 4.47 30.08 -17.08
C LYS A 16 4.65 30.08 -15.57
N GLY A 17 5.25 31.13 -14.99
CA GLY A 17 5.45 31.25 -13.54
C GLY A 17 4.15 31.52 -12.75
N GLY A 18 3.08 31.91 -13.42
CA GLY A 18 1.76 32.12 -12.82
C GLY A 18 0.93 30.85 -12.85
N SER A 19 0.88 30.13 -11.73
CA SER A 19 0.03 28.95 -11.47
C SER A 19 0.44 27.64 -12.14
N GLU A 20 1.67 27.19 -11.88
CA GLU A 20 1.77 25.77 -11.51
C GLU A 20 1.02 25.61 -10.17
N SER A 21 -0.29 25.37 -10.25
CA SER A 21 -0.96 24.69 -9.16
C SER A 21 -0.18 23.40 -8.98
N VAL A 22 0.66 23.31 -7.94
CA VAL A 22 1.32 22.07 -7.54
C VAL A 22 0.24 21.02 -7.61
N SER A 23 0.32 20.12 -8.59
CA SER A 23 -0.73 19.16 -8.91
C SER A 23 -0.88 18.23 -7.71
N SER A 24 -1.72 18.64 -6.74
CA SER A 24 -1.97 17.94 -5.48
C SER A 24 -2.53 16.54 -5.73
N ARG A 25 -3.07 16.29 -6.92
CA ARG A 25 -3.44 14.96 -7.44
C ARG A 25 -2.34 13.92 -7.30
N GLY A 26 -1.06 14.31 -7.37
CA GLY A 26 0.07 13.39 -7.21
C GLY A 26 0.25 12.84 -5.79
N TYR A 27 -0.08 13.62 -4.75
CA TYR A 27 0.20 13.22 -3.35
C TYR A 27 -1.03 12.78 -2.56
N THR A 28 -2.24 13.10 -3.04
CA THR A 28 -3.50 12.74 -2.35
C THR A 28 -3.64 11.24 -2.08
N HIS A 29 -3.31 10.39 -3.05
CA HIS A 29 -3.41 8.93 -2.88
C HIS A 29 -2.35 8.39 -1.90
N LEU A 30 -1.17 9.01 -1.87
CA LEU A 30 -0.08 8.68 -0.94
C LEU A 30 -0.47 9.05 0.49
N ALA A 31 -1.00 10.26 0.68
CA ALA A 31 -1.52 10.73 1.95
C ALA A 31 -2.69 9.87 2.44
N ALA A 32 -3.61 9.50 1.54
CA ALA A 32 -4.73 8.60 1.88
C ALA A 32 -4.23 7.21 2.32
N ALA A 33 -3.23 6.64 1.63
CA ALA A 33 -2.65 5.36 2.01
C ALA A 33 -1.92 5.44 3.36
N ALA A 34 -1.11 6.49 3.59
CA ALA A 34 -0.41 6.69 4.85
C ALA A 34 -1.38 6.91 6.02
N LEU A 35 -2.45 7.69 5.80
CA LEU A 35 -3.51 7.88 6.78
C LEU A 35 -4.23 6.57 7.10
N THR A 36 -4.57 5.78 6.07
CA THR A 36 -5.22 4.47 6.24
C THR A 36 -4.33 3.50 7.03
N LEU A 37 -3.02 3.52 6.79
CA LEU A 37 -2.06 2.74 7.56
C LEU A 37 -2.04 3.17 9.04
N GLY A 38 -1.97 4.46 9.31
CA GLY A 38 -2.03 5.00 10.68
C GLY A 38 -3.33 4.63 11.39
N LEU A 39 -4.47 4.76 10.70
CA LEU A 39 -5.79 4.35 11.21
C LEU A 39 -5.86 2.85 11.48
N THR A 40 -5.20 2.01 10.67
CA THR A 40 -5.15 0.56 10.91
C THR A 40 -4.47 0.26 12.24
N VAL A 41 -3.32 0.87 12.53
CA VAL A 41 -2.61 0.68 13.80
C VAL A 41 -3.47 1.18 14.97
N PHE A 42 -4.12 2.34 14.81
CA PHE A 42 -5.05 2.87 15.81
C PHE A 42 -6.22 1.92 16.08
N VAL A 43 -6.85 1.38 15.03
CA VAL A 43 -7.96 0.43 15.14
C VAL A 43 -7.52 -0.86 15.84
N ILE A 44 -6.33 -1.36 15.55
CA ILE A 44 -5.82 -2.60 16.16
C ILE A 44 -5.42 -2.41 17.63
N TYR A 45 -4.78 -1.30 17.96
CA TYR A 45 -4.16 -1.12 19.26
C TYR A 45 -5.05 -0.39 20.28
N PHE A 46 -5.80 0.62 19.84
CA PHE A 46 -6.47 1.54 20.74
C PHE A 46 -7.92 1.15 21.03
N THR A 47 -8.49 0.26 20.22
CA THR A 47 -9.93 0.07 20.20
C THR A 47 -10.29 -1.23 20.92
N GLU A 48 -10.93 -1.14 22.08
CA GLU A 48 -11.54 -2.28 22.80
C GLU A 48 -12.81 -2.83 22.09
N MET A 49 -12.85 -2.78 20.76
CA MET A 49 -13.97 -3.28 19.97
C MET A 49 -13.93 -4.80 19.87
N SER A 50 -15.09 -5.40 19.58
CA SER A 50 -15.15 -6.83 19.28
C SER A 50 -14.25 -7.17 18.07
N PRO A 51 -13.57 -8.33 18.07
CA PRO A 51 -12.69 -8.72 16.97
C PRO A 51 -13.39 -8.78 15.60
N LEU A 52 -14.69 -9.08 15.59
CA LEU A 52 -15.50 -9.10 14.37
C LEU A 52 -15.63 -7.70 13.74
N LEU A 53 -15.88 -6.67 14.55
CA LEU A 53 -16.01 -5.30 14.05
C LEU A 53 -14.66 -4.76 13.57
N GLN A 54 -13.60 -5.02 14.32
CA GLN A 54 -12.25 -4.60 13.96
C GLN A 54 -11.81 -5.20 12.60
N THR A 55 -12.05 -6.49 12.40
CA THR A 55 -11.75 -7.17 11.13
C THR A 55 -12.59 -6.66 9.97
N ALA A 56 -13.87 -6.35 10.20
CA ALA A 56 -14.73 -5.73 9.19
C ALA A 56 -14.21 -4.34 8.76
N ILE A 57 -13.77 -3.50 9.69
CA ILE A 57 -13.19 -2.18 9.38
C ILE A 57 -11.90 -2.33 8.56
N LEU A 58 -10.99 -3.24 8.98
CA LEU A 58 -9.77 -3.53 8.23
C LEU A 58 -10.08 -4.03 6.81
N ALA A 59 -11.10 -4.87 6.65
CA ALA A 59 -11.53 -5.34 5.33
C ALA A 59 -11.93 -4.18 4.42
N VAL A 60 -12.69 -3.21 4.94
CA VAL A 60 -13.07 -2.00 4.21
C VAL A 60 -11.84 -1.19 3.79
N PHE A 61 -10.86 -1.03 4.68
CA PHE A 61 -9.61 -0.35 4.35
C PHE A 61 -8.83 -1.04 3.24
N VAL A 62 -8.71 -2.36 3.27
CA VAL A 62 -8.04 -3.13 2.21
C VAL A 62 -8.76 -2.96 0.88
N VAL A 63 -10.09 -3.15 0.85
CA VAL A 63 -10.90 -3.01 -0.37
C VAL A 63 -10.76 -1.60 -0.94
N PHE A 64 -10.87 -0.58 -0.10
CA PHE A 64 -10.69 0.82 -0.50
C PHE A 64 -9.33 1.06 -1.16
N LEU A 65 -8.23 0.60 -0.54
CA LEU A 65 -6.88 0.78 -1.07
C LEU A 65 -6.65 0.01 -2.37
N VAL A 66 -7.17 -1.21 -2.49
CA VAL A 66 -7.06 -2.01 -3.73
C VAL A 66 -7.80 -1.33 -4.87
N VAL A 67 -9.03 -0.86 -4.63
CA VAL A 67 -9.82 -0.13 -5.65
C VAL A 67 -9.10 1.16 -6.05
N MET A 68 -8.60 1.93 -5.08
CA MET A 68 -7.80 3.13 -5.32
C MET A 68 -6.55 2.81 -6.16
N ALA A 69 -5.80 1.78 -5.79
CA ALA A 69 -4.58 1.39 -6.50
C ALA A 69 -4.86 0.98 -7.95
N ILE A 70 -5.93 0.26 -8.22
CA ILE A 70 -6.33 -0.12 -9.58
C ILE A 70 -6.78 1.11 -10.39
N HIS A 71 -7.57 1.99 -9.78
CA HIS A 71 -8.07 3.19 -10.44
C HIS A 71 -6.93 4.16 -10.81
N TYR A 72 -5.99 4.40 -9.90
CA TYR A 72 -4.84 5.28 -10.16
C TYR A 72 -3.79 4.64 -11.07
N SER A 73 -3.60 3.31 -11.03
CA SER A 73 -2.67 2.64 -11.95
C SER A 73 -3.14 2.76 -13.41
N LYS A 74 -4.46 2.74 -13.66
CA LYS A 74 -5.02 2.99 -15.00
C LYS A 74 -4.75 4.41 -15.52
N LYS A 75 -4.46 5.36 -14.62
CA LYS A 75 -4.15 6.77 -14.95
C LYS A 75 -2.64 7.03 -15.09
N GLY A 76 -1.80 6.00 -15.05
CA GLY A 76 -0.34 6.14 -15.13
C GLY A 76 0.31 6.75 -13.88
N ILE A 77 -0.44 6.87 -12.77
CA ILE A 77 0.09 7.38 -11.50
C ILE A 77 0.77 6.22 -10.76
N SER A 78 1.91 6.48 -10.13
CA SER A 78 2.61 5.48 -9.33
C SER A 78 1.77 5.07 -8.13
N THR A 79 1.32 3.81 -8.09
CA THR A 79 0.50 3.27 -7.00
C THR A 79 1.24 2.24 -6.14
N LEU A 80 2.57 2.17 -6.27
CA LEU A 80 3.40 1.20 -5.57
C LEU A 80 3.15 1.24 -4.06
N PHE A 81 3.21 2.44 -3.47
CA PHE A 81 3.00 2.62 -2.05
C PHE A 81 1.60 2.15 -1.60
N VAL A 82 0.57 2.45 -2.39
CA VAL A 82 -0.81 2.04 -2.09
C VAL A 82 -0.94 0.52 -2.08
N TYR A 83 -0.34 -0.17 -3.05
CA TYR A 83 -0.32 -1.65 -3.07
C TYR A 83 0.42 -2.24 -1.87
N VAL A 84 1.57 -1.66 -1.49
CA VAL A 84 2.34 -2.11 -0.33
C VAL A 84 1.52 -1.94 0.96
N VAL A 85 0.90 -0.77 1.16
CA VAL A 85 0.05 -0.52 2.34
C VAL A 85 -1.14 -1.50 2.36
N ALA A 86 -1.82 -1.73 1.24
CA ALA A 86 -2.92 -2.68 1.17
C ALA A 86 -2.48 -4.10 1.56
N ALA A 87 -1.33 -4.56 1.07
CA ALA A 87 -0.77 -5.87 1.40
C ALA A 87 -0.40 -5.99 2.88
N LEU A 88 0.18 -4.95 3.48
CA LEU A 88 0.51 -4.93 4.91
C LEU A 88 -0.76 -4.99 5.76
N ILE A 89 -1.79 -4.21 5.43
CA ILE A 89 -3.07 -4.23 6.16
C ILE A 89 -3.74 -5.60 6.02
N LEU A 90 -3.73 -6.21 4.83
CA LEU A 90 -4.27 -7.55 4.64
C LEU A 90 -3.50 -8.60 5.46
N LEU A 91 -2.17 -8.48 5.58
CA LEU A 91 -1.36 -9.33 6.44
C LEU A 91 -1.75 -9.15 7.92
N PHE A 92 -1.84 -7.91 8.40
CA PHE A 92 -2.29 -7.61 9.77
C PHE A 92 -3.68 -8.16 10.06
N MET A 93 -4.62 -7.96 9.13
CA MET A 93 -5.96 -8.51 9.22
C MET A 93 -5.94 -10.04 9.34
N THR A 94 -5.09 -10.71 8.57
CA THR A 94 -4.95 -12.18 8.61
C THR A 94 -4.43 -12.65 9.98
N VAL A 95 -3.37 -12.03 10.48
CA VAL A 95 -2.81 -12.34 11.81
C VAL A 95 -3.86 -12.12 12.89
N HIS A 96 -4.57 -10.99 12.85
CA HIS A 96 -5.61 -10.66 13.81
C HIS A 96 -6.79 -11.66 13.79
N ILE A 97 -7.20 -12.13 12.60
CA ILE A 97 -8.24 -13.17 12.48
C ILE A 97 -7.77 -14.48 13.11
N VAL A 98 -6.54 -14.89 12.83
CA VAL A 98 -5.99 -16.13 13.38
C VAL A 98 -5.87 -16.04 14.91
N ASP A 99 -5.46 -14.89 15.43
CA ASP A 99 -5.37 -14.65 16.87
C ASP A 99 -6.76 -14.70 17.54
N ALA A 100 -7.72 -13.94 17.02
CA ALA A 100 -9.04 -13.81 17.61
C ALA A 100 -9.94 -15.05 17.48
N PHE A 101 -9.89 -15.75 16.35
CA PHE A 101 -10.82 -16.86 16.06
C PHE A 101 -10.18 -18.24 16.16
N PHE A 102 -8.86 -18.33 16.03
CA PHE A 102 -8.12 -19.59 16.06
C PHE A 102 -7.12 -19.64 17.21
N GLU A 103 -7.20 -18.72 18.18
CA GLU A 103 -6.34 -18.67 19.38
C GLU A 103 -4.85 -18.68 19.02
N GLY A 104 -4.49 -18.06 17.89
CA GLY A 104 -3.10 -18.00 17.43
C GLY A 104 -2.52 -19.36 17.00
N LYS A 105 -3.37 -20.37 16.71
CA LYS A 105 -2.91 -21.71 16.31
C LYS A 105 -1.92 -21.65 15.15
N ARG A 106 -0.66 -22.03 15.43
CA ARG A 106 0.45 -22.04 14.46
C ARG A 106 0.12 -22.84 13.19
N GLY A 107 -0.64 -23.94 13.33
CA GLY A 107 -1.07 -24.77 12.21
C GLY A 107 -1.97 -24.06 11.19
N VAL A 108 -2.67 -23.00 11.60
CA VAL A 108 -3.49 -22.15 10.70
C VAL A 108 -2.68 -20.95 10.20
N LEU A 109 -1.88 -20.33 11.08
CA LEU A 109 -1.09 -19.14 10.73
C LEU A 109 -0.05 -19.43 9.65
N MET A 110 0.71 -20.52 9.78
CA MET A 110 1.81 -20.87 8.86
C MET A 110 1.38 -20.97 7.39
N PRO A 111 0.37 -21.79 7.02
CA PRO A 111 -0.04 -21.89 5.62
C PRO A 111 -0.60 -20.57 5.08
N LEU A 112 -1.26 -19.75 5.92
CA LEU A 112 -1.74 -18.42 5.52
C LEU A 112 -0.58 -17.45 5.22
N LEU A 113 0.49 -17.47 6.01
CA LEU A 113 1.68 -16.66 5.73
C LEU A 113 2.36 -17.09 4.42
N TYR A 114 2.47 -18.39 4.15
CA TYR A 114 2.96 -18.88 2.86
C TYR A 114 2.06 -18.45 1.70
N LEU A 115 0.74 -18.46 1.89
CA LEU A 115 -0.21 -17.96 0.88
C LEU A 115 0.03 -16.47 0.58
N HIS A 116 0.25 -15.64 1.60
CA HIS A 116 0.62 -14.23 1.43
C HIS A 116 1.92 -14.09 0.62
N CYS A 117 2.98 -14.81 1.00
CA CYS A 117 4.25 -14.80 0.26
C CYS A 117 4.08 -15.21 -1.20
N PHE A 118 3.26 -16.24 -1.46
CA PHE A 118 2.94 -16.70 -2.81
C PHE A 118 2.18 -15.63 -3.61
N VAL A 119 1.11 -15.07 -3.05
CA VAL A 119 0.32 -13.99 -3.69
C VAL A 119 1.21 -12.79 -3.99
N TRP A 120 2.12 -12.43 -3.08
CA TRP A 120 3.02 -11.30 -3.29
C TRP A 120 4.03 -11.57 -4.39
N SER A 121 4.61 -12.77 -4.44
CA SER A 121 5.54 -13.17 -5.49
C SER A 121 4.88 -13.19 -6.87
N VAL A 122 3.67 -13.77 -6.98
CA VAL A 122 2.90 -13.80 -8.23
C VAL A 122 2.51 -12.39 -8.69
N THR A 123 2.06 -11.54 -7.76
CA THR A 123 1.70 -10.13 -8.06
C THR A 123 2.93 -9.33 -8.49
N GLY A 124 4.06 -9.52 -7.80
CA GLY A 124 5.33 -8.87 -8.10
C GLY A 124 5.87 -9.25 -9.46
N PHE A 125 5.86 -10.54 -9.80
CA PHE A 125 6.30 -11.02 -11.11
C PHE A 125 5.36 -10.54 -12.24
N GLY A 126 4.04 -10.70 -12.07
CA GLY A 126 3.05 -10.33 -13.09
C GLY A 126 3.02 -8.84 -13.42
N ARG A 127 3.29 -7.96 -12.44
CA ARG A 127 3.28 -6.49 -12.62
C ARG A 127 4.68 -5.85 -12.61
N LYS A 128 5.74 -6.66 -12.58
CA LYS A 128 7.14 -6.22 -12.46
C LYS A 128 7.38 -5.28 -11.26
N ILE A 129 6.68 -5.51 -10.15
CA ILE A 129 6.80 -4.74 -8.91
C ILE A 129 7.87 -5.41 -8.04
N LEU A 130 9.12 -4.94 -8.16
CA LEU A 130 10.28 -5.52 -7.48
C LEU A 130 10.09 -5.73 -5.96
N PRO A 131 9.56 -4.76 -5.18
CA PRO A 131 9.40 -4.95 -3.73
C PRO A 131 8.48 -6.11 -3.36
N PHE A 132 7.47 -6.40 -4.19
CA PHE A 132 6.54 -7.50 -3.96
C PHE A 132 7.19 -8.86 -4.21
N SER A 133 7.99 -8.97 -5.28
CA SER A 133 8.75 -10.20 -5.56
C SER A 133 9.79 -10.47 -4.47
N ILE A 134 10.55 -9.45 -4.06
CA ILE A 134 11.56 -9.57 -3.01
C ILE A 134 10.91 -9.89 -1.66
N GLY A 135 9.84 -9.19 -1.29
CA GLY A 135 9.14 -9.43 -0.04
C GLY A 135 8.52 -10.83 0.04
N GLY A 136 7.94 -11.31 -1.08
CA GLY A 136 7.38 -12.65 -1.16
C GLY A 136 8.44 -13.76 -1.03
N THR A 137 9.56 -13.64 -1.76
CA THR A 137 10.63 -14.66 -1.69
C THR A 137 11.37 -14.63 -0.36
N LEU A 138 11.75 -13.43 0.12
CA LEU A 138 12.45 -13.28 1.40
C LEU A 138 11.56 -13.75 2.56
N GLY A 139 10.26 -13.43 2.53
CA GLY A 139 9.30 -13.89 3.51
C GLY A 139 9.20 -15.42 3.54
N ALA A 140 9.12 -16.08 2.38
CA ALA A 140 9.06 -17.55 2.32
C ALA A 140 10.34 -18.20 2.85
N ILE A 141 11.52 -17.64 2.55
CA ILE A 141 12.81 -18.10 3.07
C ILE A 141 12.83 -17.98 4.61
N LEU A 142 12.45 -16.82 5.15
CA LEU A 142 12.40 -16.60 6.59
C LEU A 142 11.43 -17.55 7.30
N LEU A 143 10.26 -17.81 6.71
CA LEU A 143 9.29 -18.78 7.24
C LEU A 143 9.85 -20.20 7.23
N THR A 144 10.62 -20.57 6.21
CA THR A 144 11.26 -21.89 6.12
C THR A 144 12.31 -22.04 7.22
N ILE A 145 13.17 -21.02 7.40
CA ILE A 145 14.17 -20.98 8.47
C ILE A 145 13.49 -21.10 9.85
N TYR A 146 12.40 -20.36 10.08
CA TYR A 146 11.65 -20.40 11.34
C TYR A 146 10.98 -21.76 11.64
N ILE A 147 10.73 -22.59 10.64
CA ILE A 147 10.19 -23.94 10.84
C ILE A 147 11.32 -24.94 11.16
N VAL A 148 12.52 -24.71 10.62
CA VAL A 148 13.66 -25.62 10.76
C VAL A 148 14.44 -25.41 12.06
N ILE A 149 14.47 -24.17 12.58
CA ILE A 149 15.07 -23.82 13.89
C ILE A 149 14.06 -24.11 15.01
#